data_AF-A0A7X9R132-F1
#
_entry.id   AF-A0A7X9R132-F1
#
_cell.length_a   1.000
_cell.length_b   1.000
_cell.length_c   1.000
_cell.angle_alpha   90.00
_cell.angle_beta   90.00
_cell.angle_gamma   90.00
#
_symmetry.space_group_name_H-M   'P 1'
#
loop_
_entity.id
_entity.type
_entity.pdbx_description
1 polymer ?
#
loop_
_entity_poly.entity_id
_entity_poly.type
_entity_poly.pdbx_seq_one_letter_code
_entity_poly.pdbx_strand_id
1 'polypeptide(L)'
;MSAPTDDPVQAPTTELFHAALDMAQAAKAGNVSGWLASRYSCGRFDDVAFLMSQMLGVLIENCAIARGVHPADAWNELREQGVDEFG
;
A
#
# COMPACT_ATOMS: atom_id res chain seq x y z
N MET A 1 -22.01 18.03 29.87
CA MET A 1 -21.84 16.86 28.99
C MET A 1 -21.62 17.40 27.60
N SER A 2 -20.36 17.42 27.13
CA SER A 2 -20.05 17.83 25.75
C SER A 2 -20.21 16.61 24.84
N ALA A 3 -20.91 16.76 23.73
CA ALA A 3 -21.06 15.73 22.71
C ALA A 3 -19.68 15.34 22.15
N PRO A 4 -19.48 14.07 21.76
CA PRO A 4 -18.26 13.70 21.05
C PRO A 4 -18.26 14.44 19.73
N THR A 5 -17.26 15.29 19.53
CA THR A 5 -16.94 15.88 18.24
C THR A 5 -16.56 14.72 17.33
N ASP A 6 -17.43 14.35 16.39
CA ASP A 6 -17.05 13.46 15.29
C ASP A 6 -15.88 14.13 14.57
N ASP A 7 -14.68 13.60 14.78
CA ASP A 7 -13.46 14.12 14.22
C ASP A 7 -13.49 13.85 12.70
N PRO A 8 -13.59 14.86 11.83
CA PRO A 8 -13.77 14.66 10.38
C PRO A 8 -12.53 14.09 9.68
N VAL A 9 -11.48 13.76 10.43
CA VAL A 9 -10.19 13.28 9.94
C VAL A 9 -10.21 11.79 9.57
N GLN A 10 -11.23 11.02 9.99
CA GLN A 10 -11.29 9.56 9.73
C GLN A 10 -11.83 9.16 8.35
N ALA A 11 -12.67 9.99 7.71
CA ALA A 11 -13.28 9.66 6.42
C ALA A 11 -12.29 9.62 5.23
N PRO A 12 -11.36 10.60 5.07
CA PRO A 12 -10.50 10.66 3.89
C PRO A 12 -9.43 9.55 3.85
N THR A 13 -9.04 9.01 5.01
CA THR A 13 -8.00 7.96 5.11
C THR A 13 -8.58 6.56 4.84
N THR A 14 -9.83 6.33 5.21
CA THR A 14 -10.53 5.06 4.97
C THR A 14 -10.75 4.82 3.48
N GLU A 15 -11.18 5.85 2.74
CA GLU A 15 -11.38 5.77 1.28
C GLU A 15 -10.08 5.47 0.53
N LEU A 16 -8.97 6.11 0.94
CA LEU A 16 -7.64 5.85 0.36
C LEU A 16 -7.20 4.41 0.62
N PHE A 17 -7.47 3.89 1.81
CA PHE A 17 -7.12 2.52 2.18
C PHE A 17 -7.92 1.48 1.37
N HIS A 18 -9.23 1.69 1.20
CA HIS A 18 -10.03 0.84 0.33
C HIS A 18 -9.57 0.90 -1.12
N ALA A 19 -9.26 2.09 -1.66
CA ALA A 19 -8.73 2.21 -3.02
C ALA A 19 -7.42 1.42 -3.19
N ALA A 20 -6.49 1.49 -2.22
CA ALA A 20 -5.26 0.72 -2.26
C ALA A 20 -5.49 -0.80 -2.19
N LEU A 21 -6.46 -1.26 -1.38
CA LEU A 21 -6.83 -2.67 -1.32
C LEU A 21 -7.47 -3.17 -2.61
N ASP A 22 -8.38 -2.39 -3.20
CA ASP A 22 -9.02 -2.72 -4.47
C ASP A 22 -8.00 -2.78 -5.60
N MET A 23 -7.03 -1.85 -5.61
CA MET A 23 -5.89 -1.90 -6.52
C MET A 23 -5.07 -3.19 -6.32
N ALA A 24 -4.71 -3.55 -5.09
CA ALA A 24 -3.96 -4.77 -4.82
C ALA A 24 -4.72 -6.05 -5.26
N GLN A 25 -6.03 -6.10 -5.03
CA GLN A 25 -6.88 -7.22 -5.46
C GLN A 25 -6.95 -7.31 -7.00
N ALA A 26 -7.13 -6.18 -7.68
CA ALA A 26 -7.16 -6.13 -9.14
C ALA A 26 -5.82 -6.54 -9.75
N ALA A 27 -4.70 -6.10 -9.16
CA ALA A 27 -3.36 -6.51 -9.59
C ALA A 27 -3.15 -8.03 -9.44
N LYS A 28 -3.55 -8.60 -8.30
CA LYS A 28 -3.50 -10.05 -8.05
C LYS A 28 -4.32 -10.86 -9.08
N ALA A 29 -5.42 -10.30 -9.55
CA ALA A 29 -6.28 -10.93 -10.57
C ALA A 29 -5.79 -10.69 -12.02
N GLY A 30 -4.69 -9.97 -12.25
CA GLY A 30 -4.25 -9.56 -13.59
C GLY A 30 -5.21 -8.56 -14.26
N ASN A 31 -6.10 -7.93 -13.50
CA ASN A 31 -7.12 -7.01 -14.02
C ASN A 31 -6.59 -5.57 -14.05
N VAL A 32 -5.82 -5.26 -15.10
CA VAL A 32 -5.24 -3.92 -15.31
C VAL A 32 -6.30 -2.82 -15.38
N SER A 33 -7.43 -3.08 -16.03
CA SER A 33 -8.53 -2.11 -16.14
C SER A 33 -9.17 -1.81 -14.79
N GLY A 34 -9.39 -2.83 -13.96
CA GLY A 34 -9.87 -2.67 -12.58
C GLY A 34 -8.88 -1.89 -11.72
N TRP A 35 -7.59 -2.17 -11.86
CA TRP A 35 -6.53 -1.45 -11.15
C TRP A 35 -6.55 0.05 -11.49
N LEU A 36 -6.65 0.39 -12.77
CA LEU A 36 -6.74 1.78 -13.21
C LEU A 36 -8.03 2.44 -12.72
N ALA A 37 -9.16 1.75 -12.80
CA ALA A 37 -10.44 2.28 -12.30
C ALA A 37 -10.39 2.63 -10.81
N SER A 38 -9.84 1.74 -9.97
CA SER A 38 -9.65 2.00 -8.54
C SER A 38 -8.64 3.13 -8.27
N ARG A 39 -7.59 3.25 -9.08
CA ARG A 39 -6.65 4.37 -8.99
C ARG A 39 -7.34 5.71 -9.29
N TYR A 40 -8.23 5.75 -10.28
CA TYR A 40 -8.93 6.97 -10.71
C TYR A 40 -10.16 7.33 -9.88
N SER A 41 -10.73 6.41 -9.11
CA SER A 41 -11.95 6.66 -8.33
C SER A 41 -11.77 7.64 -7.16
N CYS A 42 -10.57 7.71 -6.56
CA CYS A 42 -10.33 8.52 -5.36
C CYS A 42 -9.93 9.98 -5.66
N GLY A 43 -9.52 10.31 -6.89
CA GLY A 43 -9.03 11.66 -7.27
C GLY A 43 -7.76 12.14 -6.54
N ARG A 44 -7.19 11.34 -5.63
CA ARG A 44 -6.05 11.66 -4.75
C ARG A 44 -4.88 10.73 -5.03
N PHE A 45 -4.38 10.80 -6.25
CA PHE A 45 -3.38 9.86 -6.78
C PHE A 45 -2.09 9.78 -5.96
N ASP A 46 -1.58 10.95 -5.54
CA ASP A 46 -0.32 11.03 -4.79
C ASP A 46 -0.45 10.40 -3.40
N ASP A 47 -1.61 10.57 -2.76
CA ASP A 47 -1.89 9.98 -1.45
C ASP A 47 -2.00 8.46 -1.52
N VAL A 48 -2.63 7.92 -2.58
CA VAL A 48 -2.69 6.47 -2.81
C VAL A 48 -1.31 5.91 -3.15
N ALA A 49 -0.51 6.62 -3.96
CA ALA A 49 0.86 6.22 -4.26
C ALA A 49 1.74 6.20 -3.01
N PHE A 50 1.62 7.22 -2.15
CA PHE A 50 2.28 7.26 -0.85
C PHE A 50 1.86 6.08 0.02
N LEU A 51 0.56 5.82 0.16
CA LEU A 51 0.04 4.71 0.96
C LEU A 51 0.53 3.34 0.47
N MET A 52 0.49 3.09 -0.85
CA MET A 52 1.03 1.85 -1.42
C MET A 52 2.53 1.70 -1.16
N SER A 53 3.29 2.80 -1.18
CA SER A 53 4.73 2.79 -0.88
C SER A 53 4.99 2.44 0.59
N GLN A 54 4.18 2.95 1.52
CA GLN A 54 4.25 2.58 2.93
C GLN A 54 3.90 1.10 3.15
N MET A 55 2.82 0.61 2.53
CA MET A 55 2.43 -0.80 2.61
C MET A 55 3.52 -1.73 2.05
N LEU A 56 4.16 -1.35 0.94
CA LEU A 56 5.30 -2.07 0.39
C LEU A 56 6.46 -2.13 1.39
N GLY A 57 6.80 -1.01 2.04
CA GLY A 57 7.84 -0.99 3.07
C GLY A 57 7.55 -1.94 4.24
N VAL A 58 6.32 -1.97 4.74
CA VAL A 58 5.90 -2.90 5.80
C VAL A 58 6.03 -4.37 5.35
N LEU A 59 5.67 -4.69 4.10
CA LEU A 59 5.82 -6.04 3.57
C LEU A 59 7.30 -6.45 3.49
N ILE A 60 8.18 -5.53 3.06
CA ILE A 60 9.62 -5.77 2.98
C ILE A 60 10.21 -6.02 4.37
N GLU A 61 9.86 -5.18 5.34
CA GLU A 61 10.32 -5.33 6.73
C GLU A 61 9.85 -6.65 7.35
N ASN A 62 8.59 -7.03 7.15
CA ASN A 62 8.06 -8.31 7.64
C ASN A 62 8.78 -9.50 7.01
N CYS A 63 9.08 -9.45 5.71
CA CYS A 63 9.85 -10.49 5.02
C CYS A 63 11.28 -10.59 5.59
N ALA A 64 11.93 -9.44 5.82
CA ALA A 64 13.27 -9.40 6.41
C ALA A 64 13.30 -10.03 7.80
N ILE A 65 12.33 -9.68 8.66
CA ILE A 65 12.18 -10.25 10.00
C ILE A 65 11.98 -11.77 9.93
N ALA A 66 11.09 -12.25 9.04
CA ALA A 66 10.82 -13.67 8.89
C ALA A 66 12.06 -14.47 8.42
N ARG A 67 12.93 -13.86 7.61
CA ARG A 67 14.20 -14.42 7.13
C ARG A 67 15.36 -14.24 8.12
N GLY A 68 15.18 -13.47 9.19
CA GLY A 68 16.24 -13.15 10.15
C GLY A 68 17.32 -12.22 9.60
N VAL A 69 17.00 -11.41 8.59
CA VAL A 69 17.92 -10.44 7.95
C VAL A 69 17.57 -9.01 8.33
N HIS A 70 18.53 -8.10 8.24
CA HIS A 70 18.28 -6.69 8.52
C HIS A 70 17.42 -6.07 7.39
N PRO A 71 16.38 -5.26 7.68
CA PRO A 71 15.51 -4.70 6.63
C PRO A 71 16.24 -3.93 5.53
N ALA A 72 17.31 -3.22 5.86
CA ALA A 72 18.13 -2.52 4.86
C ALA A 72 18.75 -3.47 3.82
N ASP A 73 19.08 -4.70 4.20
CA ASP A 73 19.63 -5.69 3.29
C ASP A 73 18.55 -6.21 2.34
N ALA A 74 17.33 -6.43 2.83
CA ALA A 74 16.19 -6.79 1.99
C ALA A 74 15.83 -5.68 0.97
N TRP A 75 15.98 -4.40 1.37
CA TRP A 75 15.85 -3.28 0.43
C TRP A 75 16.95 -3.25 -0.63
N ASN A 76 18.19 -3.55 -0.24
CA ASN A 76 19.30 -3.65 -1.19
C ASN A 76 19.09 -4.80 -2.18
N GLU A 77 18.63 -5.95 -1.70
CA GLU A 77 18.29 -7.11 -2.51
C GLU A 77 17.18 -6.78 -3.52
N LEU A 78 16.08 -6.17 -3.07
CA LEU A 78 15.00 -5.70 -3.94
C LEU A 78 15.50 -4.72 -5.01
N ARG A 79 16.40 -3.80 -4.65
CA ARG A 79 17.00 -2.84 -5.58
C ARG A 79 17.85 -3.53 -6.65
N GLU A 80 18.51 -4.62 -6.31
CA GLU A 80 19.45 -5.32 -7.20
C GLU A 80 18.77 -6.37 -8.08
N GLN A 81 17.80 -7.10 -7.54
CA GLN A 81 17.11 -8.22 -8.20
C GLN A 81 15.76 -7.80 -8.81
N GLY A 82 15.22 -6.66 -8.40
CA GLY A 82 13.89 -6.22 -8.80
C GLY A 82 12.77 -6.91 -8.03
N VAL A 83 11.54 -6.50 -8.34
CA VAL A 83 10.33 -6.94 -7.59
C VAL A 83 9.87 -8.34 -7.99
N ASP A 84 10.29 -8.83 -9.16
CA ASP A 84 9.86 -10.13 -9.70
C ASP A 84 10.40 -11.31 -8.89
N GLU A 85 11.56 -11.14 -8.26
CA GLU A 85 12.20 -12.15 -7.38
C GLU A 85 11.96 -11.88 -5.89
N PHE A 86 11.14 -10.89 -5.55
CA PHE A 86 10.90 -10.47 -4.17
C PHE A 86 9.72 -11.22 -3.53
N GLY A 87 10.01 -12.13 -2.59
CA GLY A 87 9.02 -12.92 -1.83
C GLY A 87 9.53 -14.29 -1.45
#